data_AF-A0A8T7B3A3-F1
#
_entry.id   AF-A0A8T7B3A3-F1
#
_cell.length_a   1.000
_cell.length_b   1.000
_cell.length_c   1.000
_cell.angle_alpha   90.00
_cell.angle_beta   90.00
_cell.angle_gamma   90.00
#
_symmetry.space_group_name_H-M   'P 1'
#
loop_
_entity.id
_entity.type
_entity.pdbx_description
1 polymer ?
#
loop_
_entity_poly.entity_id
_entity_poly.type
_entity_poly.pdbx_seq_one_letter_code
_entity_poly.pdbx_strand_id
1 'polypeptide(L)'
;MSEIPRHENDDLRKLLELAGPRPEPSRELYDDVYAQVHATWKQRHRRRWTVSAAAAAMIGAVGLAWLLLSPQQSEVPVVVASIERSFGELSALNADSTRLLSTGDTVLLDQRLRSGENSGAALRLQNGVRLRLDQLSTLSVVGNRIHLHQGRLYIDTLDSGARVEIQTKAGVIRNLGTRFEVLANGDETRVRVRDGEVHIDTGNGAVRAQRGESLQLRREGVVERTRFSPSDPHWDWTLRVATPFETDQASVAELAHWVAHESGRTLSFDDPRTGNAARVTRISGSIQDLAPLSMLQTALLATRFSASVSEDQIVISRETDN
;
A
#
# COMPACT_ATOMS: atom_id res chain seq x y z
N MET A 1 45.73 -77.17 -37.14
CA MET A 1 44.66 -78.15 -37.43
C MET A 1 45.07 -79.43 -36.72
N SER A 2 44.61 -79.62 -35.48
CA SER A 2 44.87 -80.84 -34.70
C SER A 2 43.56 -81.25 -34.06
N GLU A 3 43.04 -82.37 -34.54
CA GLU A 3 41.89 -83.10 -34.00
C GLU A 3 42.13 -83.41 -32.52
N ILE A 4 41.17 -83.04 -31.67
CA ILE A 4 41.13 -83.52 -30.28
C ILE A 4 40.78 -85.01 -30.34
N PRO A 5 41.61 -85.90 -29.79
CA PRO A 5 41.47 -87.35 -29.95
C PRO A 5 40.22 -87.88 -29.20
N ARG A 6 39.43 -88.73 -29.87
CA ARG A 6 38.19 -89.37 -29.38
C ARG A 6 38.33 -90.18 -28.07
N HIS A 7 39.54 -90.39 -27.56
CA HIS A 7 39.78 -91.21 -26.37
C HIS A 7 39.42 -90.53 -25.03
N GLU A 8 39.34 -89.20 -24.97
CA GLU A 8 39.08 -88.49 -23.71
C GLU A 8 37.60 -88.57 -23.26
N ASN A 9 36.67 -88.74 -24.21
CA ASN A 9 35.24 -88.86 -23.92
C ASN A 9 34.83 -90.25 -23.42
N ASP A 10 35.53 -91.32 -23.80
CA ASP A 10 35.20 -92.68 -23.36
C ASP A 10 35.63 -92.93 -21.90
N ASP A 11 36.74 -92.32 -21.46
CA ASP A 11 37.20 -92.42 -20.07
C ASP A 11 36.29 -91.62 -19.11
N LEU A 12 35.79 -90.45 -19.55
CA LEU A 12 34.81 -89.68 -18.79
C LEU A 12 33.47 -90.41 -18.66
N ARG A 13 33.07 -91.15 -19.70
CA ARG A 13 31.83 -91.94 -19.71
C ARG A 13 31.92 -93.14 -18.77
N LYS A 14 33.07 -93.83 -18.72
CA LYS A 14 33.33 -94.89 -17.74
C LYS A 14 33.37 -94.38 -16.30
N LEU A 15 33.91 -93.17 -16.07
CA LEU A 15 33.91 -92.56 -14.73
C LEU A 15 32.52 -92.14 -14.26
N LEU A 16 31.63 -91.71 -15.18
CA LEU A 16 30.25 -91.38 -14.87
C LEU A 16 29.35 -92.61 -14.67
N GLU A 17 29.64 -93.74 -15.33
CA GLU A 17 28.93 -95.01 -15.09
C GLU A 17 29.30 -95.68 -13.76
N LEU A 18 30.50 -95.44 -13.23
CA LEU A 18 30.94 -95.94 -11.91
C LEU A 18 30.32 -95.16 -10.74
N ALA A 19 29.89 -93.92 -10.96
CA ALA A 19 29.16 -93.12 -10.00
C ALA A 19 27.67 -93.46 -10.12
N GLY A 20 27.22 -94.51 -9.42
CA GLY A 20 25.81 -94.89 -9.35
C GLY A 20 24.86 -93.72 -8.97
N PRO A 21 23.54 -93.87 -9.17
CA PRO A 21 22.58 -92.79 -8.99
C PRO A 21 22.75 -92.10 -7.64
N ARG A 22 22.86 -90.77 -7.66
CA ARG A 22 22.96 -89.97 -6.43
C ARG A 22 21.73 -90.27 -5.56
N PRO A 23 21.89 -90.68 -4.29
CA PRO A 23 20.75 -90.87 -3.41
C PRO A 23 20.01 -89.54 -3.30
N GLU A 24 18.71 -89.55 -3.57
CA GLU A 24 17.87 -88.39 -3.31
C GLU A 24 17.97 -88.05 -1.81
N PRO A 25 18.28 -86.79 -1.46
CA PRO A 25 18.25 -86.36 -0.07
C PRO A 25 16.87 -86.63 0.52
N SER A 26 16.80 -87.09 1.78
CA SER A 26 15.52 -87.30 2.44
C SER A 26 14.71 -85.99 2.51
N ARG A 27 13.38 -86.08 2.45
CA ARG A 27 12.49 -84.91 2.53
C ARG A 27 12.73 -84.07 3.79
N GLU A 28 13.11 -84.71 4.90
CA GLU A 28 13.49 -84.02 6.14
C GLU A 28 14.72 -83.11 5.97
N LEU A 29 15.70 -83.53 5.16
CA LEU A 29 16.89 -82.71 4.89
C LEU A 29 16.55 -81.49 4.01
N TYR A 30 15.59 -81.65 3.10
CA TYR A 30 15.08 -80.53 2.30
C TYR A 30 14.32 -79.52 3.15
N ASP A 31 13.47 -80.00 4.05
CA ASP A 31 12.67 -79.14 4.91
C ASP A 31 13.54 -78.36 5.91
N ASP A 32 14.58 -79.00 6.47
CA ASP A 32 15.49 -78.35 7.41
C ASP A 32 16.39 -77.28 6.73
N VAL A 33 16.92 -77.60 5.54
CA VAL A 33 17.68 -76.62 4.74
C VAL A 33 16.79 -75.47 4.26
N TYR A 34 15.55 -75.76 3.84
CA TYR A 34 14.59 -74.74 3.43
C TYR A 34 14.20 -73.84 4.61
N ALA A 35 13.95 -74.42 5.79
CA ALA A 35 13.62 -73.67 7.00
C ALA A 35 14.78 -72.76 7.43
N GLN A 36 16.03 -73.24 7.40
CA GLN A 36 17.21 -72.46 7.77
C GLN A 36 17.48 -71.30 6.79
N VAL A 37 17.31 -71.53 5.48
CA VAL A 37 17.46 -70.48 4.44
C VAL A 37 16.31 -69.48 4.51
N HIS A 38 15.08 -69.94 4.74
CA HIS A 38 13.91 -69.08 4.81
C HIS A 38 13.87 -68.23 6.10
N ALA A 39 14.42 -68.74 7.20
CA ALA A 39 14.59 -68.00 8.45
C ALA A 39 15.62 -66.86 8.31
N THR A 40 16.76 -67.13 7.65
CA THR A 40 17.79 -66.11 7.39
C THR A 40 17.32 -65.05 6.39
N TRP A 41 16.50 -65.41 5.40
CA TRP A 41 15.94 -64.46 4.42
C TRP A 41 14.92 -63.49 5.05
N LYS A 42 14.06 -63.98 5.97
CA LYS A 42 13.04 -63.15 6.66
C LYS A 42 13.66 -62.11 7.61
N GLN A 43 14.84 -62.38 8.15
CA GLN A 43 15.52 -61.51 9.11
C GLN A 43 16.26 -60.32 8.43
N ARG A 44 16.74 -60.52 7.19
CA ARG A 44 17.49 -59.49 6.44
C ARG A 44 16.59 -58.47 5.74
N HIS A 45 15.37 -58.85 5.36
CA HIS A 45 14.43 -57.94 4.68
C HIS A 45 13.72 -56.96 5.63
N ARG A 46 13.42 -57.38 6.88
CA ARG A 46 12.83 -56.50 7.90
C ARG A 46 13.78 -55.40 8.37
N ARG A 47 15.09 -55.66 8.47
CA ARG A 47 16.07 -54.71 9.00
C ARG A 47 16.42 -53.58 8.03
N ARG A 48 16.30 -53.80 6.71
CA ARG A 48 16.52 -52.74 5.70
C ARG A 48 15.32 -51.80 5.59
N TRP A 49 14.09 -52.31 5.71
CA TRP A 49 12.88 -51.47 5.63
C TRP A 49 12.66 -50.63 6.90
N THR A 50 13.01 -51.12 8.09
CA THR A 50 12.84 -50.34 9.33
C THR A 50 13.83 -49.18 9.45
N VAL A 51 15.06 -49.32 8.93
CA VAL A 51 16.06 -48.22 8.94
C VAL A 51 15.69 -47.14 7.92
N SER A 52 15.19 -47.51 6.73
CA SER A 52 14.71 -46.56 5.71
C SER A 52 13.44 -45.81 6.15
N ALA A 53 12.50 -46.50 6.81
CA ALA A 53 11.28 -45.87 7.33
C ALA A 53 11.57 -44.91 8.51
N ALA A 54 12.50 -45.26 9.40
CA ALA A 54 12.90 -44.39 10.50
C ALA A 54 13.60 -43.10 10.03
N ALA A 55 14.45 -43.19 9.00
CA ALA A 55 15.11 -42.01 8.41
C ALA A 55 14.10 -41.07 7.71
N ALA A 56 13.16 -41.62 6.94
CA ALA A 56 12.10 -40.83 6.29
C ALA A 56 11.17 -40.17 7.31
N ALA A 57 10.82 -40.87 8.39
CA ALA A 57 10.01 -40.32 9.48
C ALA A 57 10.73 -39.18 10.22
N MET A 58 12.05 -39.26 10.42
CA MET A 58 12.82 -38.16 11.03
C MET A 58 12.90 -36.93 10.11
N ILE A 59 13.13 -37.11 8.80
CA ILE A 59 13.13 -35.97 7.86
C ILE A 59 11.74 -35.33 7.79
N GLY A 60 10.68 -36.15 7.77
CA GLY A 60 9.30 -35.67 7.80
C GLY A 60 8.96 -34.94 9.11
N ALA A 61 9.38 -35.47 10.26
CA ALA A 61 9.17 -34.84 11.56
C ALA A 61 9.96 -33.53 11.71
N VAL A 62 11.21 -33.49 11.22
CA VAL A 62 12.02 -32.26 11.19
C VAL A 62 11.40 -31.25 10.24
N GLY A 63 10.96 -31.64 9.04
CA GLY A 63 10.29 -30.76 8.10
C GLY A 63 8.96 -30.22 8.64
N LEU A 64 8.15 -31.06 9.29
CA LEU A 64 6.89 -30.66 9.92
C LEU A 64 7.13 -29.76 11.14
N ALA A 65 8.14 -30.07 11.96
CA ALA A 65 8.57 -29.20 13.04
C ALA A 65 9.09 -27.86 12.50
N TRP A 66 9.84 -27.85 11.41
CA TRP A 66 10.29 -26.62 10.76
C TRP A 66 9.11 -25.83 10.20
N LEU A 67 8.05 -26.47 9.69
CA LEU A 67 6.86 -25.80 9.17
C LEU A 67 5.96 -25.25 10.29
N LEU A 68 5.87 -25.95 11.42
CA LEU A 68 5.08 -25.57 12.58
C LEU A 68 5.80 -24.59 13.53
N LEU A 69 7.13 -24.67 13.60
CA LEU A 69 7.99 -23.82 14.43
C LEU A 69 8.73 -22.77 13.61
N SER A 70 8.56 -22.71 12.28
CA SER A 70 9.05 -21.57 11.49
C SER A 70 8.40 -20.33 12.10
N PRO A 71 9.19 -19.41 12.69
CA PRO A 71 8.65 -18.15 13.12
C PRO A 71 8.05 -17.54 11.87
N GLN A 72 6.74 -17.28 11.88
CA GLN A 72 6.13 -16.39 10.91
C GLN A 72 7.05 -15.18 10.88
N GLN A 73 7.78 -15.01 9.77
CA GLN A 73 8.69 -13.90 9.59
C GLN A 73 7.85 -12.67 9.90
N SER A 74 8.09 -12.08 11.06
CA SER A 74 7.37 -10.90 11.47
C SER A 74 7.87 -9.83 10.52
N GLU A 75 7.14 -9.63 9.43
CA GLU A 75 7.43 -8.57 8.48
C GLU A 75 7.54 -7.30 9.30
N VAL A 76 8.71 -6.66 9.25
CA VAL A 76 8.94 -5.43 9.99
C VAL A 76 7.87 -4.45 9.52
N PRO A 77 7.00 -3.94 10.41
CA PRO A 77 5.88 -3.12 10.00
C PRO A 77 6.41 -1.86 9.29
N VAL A 78 6.09 -1.73 8.00
CA VAL A 78 6.52 -0.60 7.19
C VAL A 78 5.58 0.57 7.44
N VAL A 79 6.11 1.66 7.98
CA VAL A 79 5.34 2.89 8.17
C VAL A 79 5.19 3.60 6.82
N VAL A 80 3.96 3.94 6.45
CA VAL A 80 3.64 4.61 5.18
C VAL A 80 3.14 6.04 5.34
N ALA A 81 2.57 6.37 6.50
CA ALA A 81 2.08 7.70 6.79
C ALA A 81 2.13 8.03 8.29
N SER A 82 2.08 9.32 8.60
CA SER A 82 1.80 9.83 9.94
C SER A 82 0.50 10.65 9.94
N ILE A 83 -0.19 10.67 11.09
CA ILE A 83 -1.42 11.44 11.29
C ILE A 83 -1.03 12.82 11.83
N GLU A 84 -1.17 13.84 10.99
CA GLU A 84 -0.88 15.23 11.37
C GLU A 84 -2.02 15.85 12.18
N ARG A 85 -3.26 15.46 11.89
CA ARG A 85 -4.45 15.94 12.59
C ARG A 85 -5.56 14.90 12.48
N SER A 86 -6.37 14.77 13.53
CA SER A 86 -7.61 13.99 13.49
C SER A 86 -8.67 14.58 14.42
N PHE A 87 -9.94 14.35 14.09
CA PHE A 87 -11.05 14.52 15.02
C PHE A 87 -12.08 13.40 14.81
N GLY A 88 -12.92 13.17 15.81
CA GLY A 88 -13.88 12.07 15.80
C GLY A 88 -13.21 10.69 15.82
N GLU A 89 -13.94 9.65 15.44
CA GLU A 89 -13.43 8.28 15.42
C GLU A 89 -12.61 8.00 14.17
N LEU A 90 -11.29 7.83 14.34
CA LEU A 90 -10.39 7.32 13.32
C LEU A 90 -9.85 5.96 13.78
N SER A 91 -9.97 4.94 12.95
CA SER A 91 -9.55 3.59 13.31
C SER A 91 -8.71 2.95 12.21
N ALA A 92 -7.81 2.08 12.62
CA ALA A 92 -7.00 1.24 11.78
C ALA A 92 -7.47 -0.21 11.97
N LEU A 93 -7.88 -0.84 10.87
CA LEU A 93 -8.27 -2.24 10.84
C LEU A 93 -7.08 -3.06 10.34
N ASN A 94 -6.63 -3.97 11.18
CA ASN A 94 -5.71 -5.05 10.86
C ASN A 94 -6.52 -6.34 10.64
N ALA A 95 -5.85 -7.44 10.25
CA ALA A 95 -6.51 -8.73 10.03
C ALA A 95 -7.40 -9.17 11.22
N ASP A 96 -6.90 -8.96 12.44
CA ASP A 96 -7.53 -9.51 13.66
C ASP A 96 -7.95 -8.45 14.69
N SER A 97 -7.68 -7.16 14.43
CA SER A 97 -7.93 -6.10 15.42
C SER A 97 -8.29 -4.75 14.82
N THR A 98 -9.07 -3.99 15.57
CA THR A 98 -9.34 -2.57 15.29
C THR A 98 -8.62 -1.74 16.34
N ARG A 99 -7.78 -0.80 15.90
CA ARG A 99 -7.05 0.13 16.77
C ARG A 99 -7.58 1.55 16.54
N LEU A 100 -7.93 2.26 17.60
CA LEU A 100 -8.22 3.69 17.51
C LEU A 100 -6.92 4.46 17.26
N LEU A 101 -6.99 5.43 16.35
CA LEU A 101 -5.88 6.29 15.95
C LEU A 101 -6.13 7.72 16.44
N SER A 102 -5.05 8.46 16.69
CA SER A 102 -5.05 9.85 17.09
C SER A 102 -3.91 10.63 16.42
N THR A 103 -3.92 11.95 16.54
CA THR A 103 -2.81 12.80 16.09
C THR A 103 -1.48 12.30 16.63
N GLY A 104 -0.47 12.21 15.76
CA GLY A 104 0.87 11.70 16.07
C GLY A 104 1.05 10.19 15.85
N ASP A 105 -0.04 9.42 15.68
CA ASP A 105 0.06 8.01 15.31
C ASP A 105 0.64 7.82 13.89
N THR A 106 1.20 6.64 13.67
CA THR A 106 1.65 6.19 12.36
C THR A 106 0.69 5.17 11.76
N VAL A 107 0.64 5.16 10.42
CA VAL A 107 -0.10 4.21 9.61
C VAL A 107 0.88 3.24 8.99
N LEU A 108 0.54 1.95 9.08
CA LEU A 108 1.34 0.86 8.52
C LEU A 108 0.88 0.51 7.10
N LEU A 109 1.78 -0.07 6.31
CA LEU A 109 1.45 -0.66 5.01
C LEU A 109 0.33 -1.69 5.16
N ASP A 110 -0.56 -1.74 4.17
CA ASP A 110 -1.73 -2.64 4.09
C ASP A 110 -2.76 -2.49 5.21
N GLN A 111 -2.56 -1.55 6.14
CA GLN A 111 -3.53 -1.19 7.15
C GLN A 111 -4.70 -0.44 6.51
N ARG A 112 -5.93 -0.86 6.86
CA ARG A 112 -7.14 -0.18 6.39
C ARG A 112 -7.54 0.89 7.39
N LEU A 113 -7.39 2.15 7.00
CA LEU A 113 -7.89 3.29 7.77
C LEU A 113 -9.37 3.51 7.51
N ARG A 114 -10.11 3.81 8.58
CA ARG A 114 -11.53 4.13 8.55
C ARG A 114 -11.83 5.33 9.42
N SER A 115 -12.49 6.33 8.83
CA SER A 115 -13.09 7.45 9.53
C SER A 115 -14.60 7.17 9.75
N GLY A 116 -15.08 7.35 10.97
CA GLY A 116 -16.51 7.26 11.33
C GLY A 116 -17.33 8.48 10.92
N GLU A 117 -18.56 8.58 11.44
CA GLU A 117 -19.38 9.79 11.27
C GLU A 117 -18.77 10.98 12.02
N ASN A 118 -18.93 12.19 11.48
CA ASN A 118 -18.39 13.41 12.08
C ASN A 118 -16.91 13.34 12.42
N SER A 119 -16.14 12.56 11.65
CA SER A 119 -14.70 12.37 11.84
C SER A 119 -13.91 12.82 10.61
N GLY A 120 -12.60 12.87 10.74
CA GLY A 120 -11.71 13.21 9.64
C GLY A 120 -10.26 13.19 10.07
N ALA A 121 -9.35 13.06 9.11
CA ALA A 121 -7.92 13.05 9.37
C ALA A 121 -7.11 13.75 8.27
N ALA A 122 -6.03 14.42 8.66
CA ALA A 122 -4.94 14.78 7.77
C ALA A 122 -3.77 13.83 7.98
N LEU A 123 -3.22 13.33 6.88
CA LEU A 123 -2.11 12.40 6.88
C LEU A 123 -0.97 12.95 6.01
N ARG A 124 0.25 12.68 6.45
CA ARG A 124 1.46 12.90 5.67
C ARG A 124 2.02 11.54 5.26
N LEU A 125 2.08 11.28 3.96
CA LEU A 125 2.80 10.11 3.46
C LEU A 125 4.31 10.34 3.59
N GLN A 126 5.09 9.25 3.65
CA GLN A 126 6.56 9.30 3.71
C GLN A 126 7.21 10.04 2.52
N ASN A 127 6.53 10.07 1.36
CA ASN A 127 6.97 10.82 0.18
C ASN A 127 6.54 12.30 0.18
N GLY A 128 6.04 12.81 1.31
CA GLY A 128 5.63 14.20 1.50
C GLY A 128 4.23 14.56 1.01
N VAL A 129 3.52 13.64 0.33
CA VAL A 129 2.12 13.84 -0.10
C VAL A 129 1.23 14.08 1.13
N ARG A 130 0.37 15.10 1.02
CA ARG A 130 -0.65 15.39 2.03
C ARG A 130 -1.97 14.77 1.60
N LEU A 131 -2.60 14.06 2.52
CA LEU A 131 -3.91 13.48 2.33
C LEU A 131 -4.85 14.05 3.38
N ARG A 132 -6.11 14.30 2.99
CA ARG A 132 -7.19 14.63 3.92
C ARG A 132 -8.32 13.64 3.68
N LEU A 133 -8.65 12.90 4.72
CA LEU A 133 -9.72 11.90 4.74
C LEU A 133 -10.96 12.53 5.37
N ASP A 134 -12.07 12.55 4.64
CA ASP A 134 -13.36 13.01 5.16
C ASP A 134 -13.98 11.93 6.07
N GLN A 135 -15.12 12.23 6.69
CA GLN A 135 -15.93 11.26 7.41
C GLN A 135 -16.37 10.08 6.53
N LEU A 136 -16.76 8.96 7.16
CA LEU A 136 -17.31 7.77 6.50
C LEU A 136 -16.45 7.26 5.33
N SER A 137 -15.13 7.36 5.48
CA SER A 137 -14.18 7.07 4.42
C SER A 137 -13.26 5.95 4.84
N THR A 138 -12.92 5.10 3.87
CA THR A 138 -12.08 3.92 4.10
C THR A 138 -11.01 3.84 3.02
N LEU A 139 -9.75 3.82 3.44
CA LEU A 139 -8.60 3.69 2.53
C LEU A 139 -7.59 2.68 3.05
N SER A 140 -6.72 2.22 2.18
CA SER A 140 -5.50 1.50 2.56
C SER A 140 -4.36 1.94 1.64
N VAL A 141 -3.13 1.84 2.11
CA VAL A 141 -1.94 2.06 1.28
C VAL A 141 -1.31 0.70 1.00
N VAL A 142 -1.24 0.31 -0.26
CA VAL A 142 -0.73 -0.99 -0.71
C VAL A 142 0.41 -0.74 -1.69
N GLY A 143 1.62 -1.18 -1.32
CA GLY A 143 2.86 -0.76 -2.00
C GLY A 143 2.97 0.76 -2.08
N ASN A 144 2.97 1.31 -3.31
CA ASN A 144 3.02 2.76 -3.56
C ASN A 144 1.67 3.32 -4.07
N ARG A 145 0.56 2.63 -3.78
CA ARG A 145 -0.79 3.00 -4.24
C ARG A 145 -1.70 3.25 -3.06
N ILE A 146 -2.58 4.22 -3.20
CA ILE A 146 -3.68 4.46 -2.26
C ILE A 146 -4.91 3.77 -2.83
N HIS A 147 -5.47 2.82 -2.10
CA HIS A 147 -6.76 2.22 -2.44
C HIS A 147 -7.84 2.95 -1.66
N LEU A 148 -8.67 3.73 -2.35
CA LEU A 148 -9.84 4.36 -1.75
C LEU A 148 -11.04 3.41 -1.94
N HIS A 149 -11.41 2.71 -0.86
CA HIS A 149 -12.50 1.73 -0.88
C HIS A 149 -13.86 2.41 -0.90
N GLN A 150 -14.00 3.48 -0.12
CA GLN A 150 -15.23 4.25 0.01
C GLN A 150 -14.94 5.64 0.59
N GLY A 151 -15.81 6.60 0.29
CA GLY A 151 -15.79 7.93 0.88
C GLY A 151 -14.89 8.87 0.11
N ARG A 152 -14.37 9.88 0.79
CA ARG A 152 -13.78 11.05 0.15
C ARG A 152 -12.37 11.30 0.63
N LEU A 153 -11.48 11.52 -0.33
CA LEU A 153 -10.07 11.78 -0.14
C LEU A 153 -9.70 13.05 -0.91
N TYR A 154 -9.03 13.97 -0.23
CA TYR A 154 -8.37 15.10 -0.87
C TYR A 154 -6.87 14.89 -0.84
N ILE A 155 -6.23 15.16 -1.96
CA ILE A 155 -4.82 14.92 -2.19
C ILE A 155 -4.17 16.24 -2.56
N ASP A 156 -3.07 16.55 -1.89
CA ASP A 156 -2.20 17.65 -2.25
C ASP A 156 -0.75 17.16 -2.41
N THR A 157 -0.23 17.41 -3.60
CA THR A 157 1.10 17.01 -4.05
C THR A 157 1.93 18.18 -4.59
N LEU A 158 1.43 19.42 -4.49
CA LEU A 158 2.11 20.57 -5.10
C LEU A 158 3.50 20.78 -4.50
N ASP A 159 3.62 20.75 -3.18
CA ASP A 159 4.90 21.02 -2.51
C ASP A 159 5.89 19.86 -2.62
N SER A 160 5.41 18.62 -2.69
CA SER A 160 6.28 17.44 -2.77
C SER A 160 6.68 17.11 -4.21
N GLY A 161 5.87 17.49 -5.20
CA GLY A 161 5.99 17.04 -6.59
C GLY A 161 5.86 15.52 -6.76
N ALA A 162 5.52 14.79 -5.69
CA ALA A 162 5.51 13.34 -5.68
C ALA A 162 4.33 12.81 -6.50
N ARG A 163 4.57 11.71 -7.22
CA ARG A 163 3.50 10.99 -7.92
C ARG A 163 2.83 10.02 -6.97
N VAL A 164 1.51 9.96 -7.06
CA VAL A 164 0.63 9.08 -6.32
C VAL A 164 -0.38 8.47 -7.28
N GLU A 165 -0.68 7.21 -7.03
CA GLU A 165 -1.70 6.46 -7.76
C GLU A 165 -2.83 6.13 -6.78
N ILE A 166 -4.04 6.58 -7.11
CA ILE A 166 -5.25 6.33 -6.34
C ILE A 166 -6.08 5.33 -7.12
N GLN A 167 -6.33 4.18 -6.51
CA GLN A 167 -7.16 3.13 -7.08
C GLN A 167 -8.55 3.16 -6.45
N THR A 168 -9.58 3.17 -7.29
CA THR A 168 -10.97 2.93 -6.92
C THR A 168 -11.53 1.77 -7.74
N LYS A 169 -12.81 1.43 -7.56
CA LYS A 169 -13.46 0.43 -8.41
C LYS A 169 -13.66 0.90 -9.86
N ALA A 170 -13.79 2.22 -10.07
CA ALA A 170 -14.04 2.79 -11.39
C ALA A 170 -12.75 2.92 -12.23
N GLY A 171 -11.58 3.03 -11.59
CA GLY A 171 -10.33 3.18 -12.30
C GLY A 171 -9.15 3.60 -11.42
N VAL A 172 -8.11 4.08 -12.09
CA VAL A 172 -6.85 4.50 -11.50
C VAL A 172 -6.60 5.97 -11.82
N ILE A 173 -6.38 6.78 -10.79
CA ILE A 173 -6.13 8.22 -10.88
C ILE A 173 -4.66 8.50 -10.55
N ARG A 174 -3.97 9.25 -11.39
CA ARG A 174 -2.59 9.69 -11.20
C ARG A 174 -2.49 11.20 -11.26
N ASN A 175 -1.72 11.77 -10.35
CA ASN A 175 -1.44 13.20 -10.33
C ASN A 175 -0.23 13.58 -11.20
N LEU A 176 -0.25 14.83 -11.66
CA LEU A 176 0.92 15.55 -12.16
C LEU A 176 1.08 16.87 -11.38
N GLY A 177 1.50 16.78 -10.11
CA GLY A 177 1.66 17.96 -9.24
C GLY A 177 0.33 18.70 -9.06
N THR A 178 -0.60 18.09 -8.34
CA THR A 178 -2.00 18.52 -8.31
C THR A 178 -2.60 18.59 -6.92
N ARG A 179 -3.71 19.32 -6.85
CA ARG A 179 -4.66 19.29 -5.75
C ARG A 179 -6.01 18.85 -6.28
N PHE A 180 -6.57 17.79 -5.71
CA PHE A 180 -7.81 17.20 -6.20
C PHE A 180 -8.51 16.38 -5.13
N GLU A 181 -9.80 16.19 -5.33
CA GLU A 181 -10.64 15.29 -4.55
C GLU A 181 -10.99 14.05 -5.38
N VAL A 182 -11.03 12.91 -4.70
CA VAL A 182 -11.61 11.66 -5.17
C VAL A 182 -12.71 11.25 -4.19
N LEU A 183 -13.93 11.09 -4.70
CA LEU A 183 -15.06 10.53 -3.97
C LEU A 183 -15.40 9.17 -4.57
N ALA A 184 -15.24 8.09 -3.81
CA ALA A 184 -15.62 6.74 -4.19
C ALA A 184 -16.93 6.34 -3.52
N ASN A 185 -17.93 5.94 -4.32
CA ASN A 185 -19.21 5.44 -3.84
C ASN A 185 -19.65 4.23 -4.67
N GLY A 186 -19.44 3.03 -4.13
CA GLY A 186 -19.69 1.79 -4.86
C GLY A 186 -18.81 1.72 -6.12
N ASP A 187 -19.44 1.54 -7.27
CA ASP A 187 -18.77 1.45 -8.58
C ASP A 187 -18.60 2.81 -9.28
N GLU A 188 -19.02 3.89 -8.61
CA GLU A 188 -18.86 5.25 -9.10
C GLU A 188 -17.69 5.94 -8.41
N THR A 189 -16.94 6.74 -9.17
CA THR A 189 -15.92 7.63 -8.63
C THR A 189 -16.08 9.01 -9.22
N ARG A 190 -16.10 10.04 -8.38
CA ARG A 190 -16.01 11.43 -8.83
C ARG A 190 -14.61 11.96 -8.54
N VAL A 191 -14.03 12.63 -9.54
CA VAL A 191 -12.75 13.31 -9.42
C VAL A 191 -12.95 14.79 -9.68
N ARG A 192 -12.52 15.65 -8.75
CA ARG A 192 -12.59 17.11 -8.89
C ARG A 192 -11.21 17.71 -8.77
N VAL A 193 -10.78 18.47 -9.76
CA VAL A 193 -9.43 19.04 -9.79
C VAL A 193 -9.47 20.49 -9.34
N ARG A 194 -8.86 20.74 -8.19
CA ARG A 194 -8.71 22.09 -7.63
C ARG A 194 -7.54 22.83 -8.25
N ASP A 195 -6.45 22.11 -8.53
CA ASP A 195 -5.26 22.67 -9.17
C ASP A 195 -4.46 21.59 -9.92
N GLY A 196 -3.81 21.99 -11.00
CA GLY A 196 -3.03 21.12 -11.89
C GLY A 196 -3.87 20.23 -12.82
N GLU A 197 -3.33 19.04 -13.15
CA GLU A 197 -3.93 18.06 -14.06
C GLU A 197 -3.80 16.62 -13.52
N VAL A 198 -4.90 15.85 -13.57
CA VAL A 198 -4.91 14.43 -13.21
C VAL A 198 -5.17 13.56 -14.44
N HIS A 199 -4.48 12.43 -14.52
CA HIS A 199 -4.69 11.40 -15.54
C HIS A 199 -5.49 10.26 -14.93
N ILE A 200 -6.51 9.81 -15.64
CA ILE A 200 -7.48 8.83 -15.15
C ILE A 200 -7.56 7.71 -16.17
N ASP A 201 -7.16 6.51 -15.76
CA ASP A 201 -7.33 5.30 -16.55
C ASP A 201 -8.56 4.55 -16.05
N THR A 202 -9.49 4.28 -16.96
CA THR A 202 -10.67 3.44 -16.75
C THR A 202 -10.55 2.16 -17.58
N GLY A 203 -11.49 1.23 -17.45
CA GLY A 203 -11.50 0.01 -18.27
C GLY A 203 -11.63 0.27 -19.78
N ASN A 204 -12.16 1.43 -20.17
CA ASN A 204 -12.43 1.79 -21.57
C ASN A 204 -11.49 2.87 -22.14
N GLY A 205 -10.46 3.29 -21.39
CA GLY A 205 -9.47 4.24 -21.88
C GLY A 205 -9.01 5.24 -20.83
N ALA A 206 -8.11 6.13 -21.27
CA ALA A 206 -7.50 7.17 -20.46
C ALA A 206 -8.11 8.54 -20.76
N VAL A 207 -8.34 9.34 -19.72
CA VAL A 207 -8.81 10.73 -19.83
C VAL A 207 -8.00 11.63 -18.91
N ARG A 208 -8.05 12.95 -19.16
CA ARG A 208 -7.41 13.95 -18.30
C ARG A 208 -8.45 14.89 -17.73
N ALA A 209 -8.32 15.25 -16.46
CA ALA A 209 -9.08 16.34 -15.85
C ALA A 209 -8.15 17.47 -15.43
N GLN A 210 -8.54 18.70 -15.72
CA GLN A 210 -7.76 19.90 -15.45
C GLN A 210 -8.41 20.76 -14.37
N ARG A 211 -7.69 21.77 -13.86
CA ARG A 211 -8.21 22.76 -12.90
C ARG A 211 -9.62 23.21 -13.26
N GLY A 212 -10.51 23.07 -12.28
CA GLY A 212 -11.89 23.47 -12.37
C GLY A 212 -12.79 22.50 -13.15
N GLU A 213 -12.35 21.27 -13.36
CA GLU A 213 -13.17 20.18 -13.90
C GLU A 213 -13.59 19.18 -12.80
N SER A 214 -14.78 18.63 -12.98
CA SER A 214 -15.33 17.51 -12.22
C SER A 214 -15.71 16.40 -13.20
N LEU A 215 -15.16 15.21 -13.01
CA LEU A 215 -15.46 14.02 -13.80
C LEU A 215 -16.16 12.99 -12.94
N GLN A 216 -17.27 12.44 -13.42
CA GLN A 216 -17.92 11.27 -12.85
C GLN A 216 -17.53 10.05 -13.69
N LEU A 217 -17.07 9.00 -13.02
CA LEU A 217 -16.44 7.81 -13.60
C LEU A 217 -17.18 6.55 -13.16
N ARG A 218 -17.26 5.60 -14.08
CA ARG A 218 -17.57 4.18 -13.82
C ARG A 218 -16.51 3.32 -14.50
N ARG A 219 -16.58 2.00 -14.32
CA ARG A 219 -15.62 1.06 -14.92
C ARG A 219 -15.63 1.16 -16.46
N GLU A 220 -16.78 1.48 -17.03
CA GLU A 220 -17.03 1.66 -18.46
C GLU A 220 -16.51 3.00 -19.01
N GLY A 221 -15.99 3.90 -18.16
CA GLY A 221 -15.43 5.18 -18.58
C GLY A 221 -16.03 6.39 -17.88
N VAL A 222 -15.87 7.55 -18.52
CA VAL A 222 -16.43 8.82 -18.05
C VAL A 222 -17.91 8.88 -18.35
N VAL A 223 -18.72 9.10 -17.32
CA VAL A 223 -20.17 9.26 -17.43
C VAL A 223 -20.54 10.73 -17.64
N GLU A 224 -19.87 11.62 -16.91
CA GLU A 224 -20.17 13.05 -16.93
C GLU A 224 -18.91 13.88 -16.75
N ARG A 225 -18.84 15.02 -17.43
CA ARG A 225 -17.83 16.06 -17.22
C ARG A 225 -18.52 17.40 -17.02
N THR A 226 -18.22 18.07 -15.91
CA THR A 226 -18.76 19.38 -15.57
C THR A 226 -17.66 20.35 -15.13
N ARG A 227 -17.97 21.64 -15.11
CA ARG A 227 -17.12 22.66 -14.48
C ARG A 227 -17.40 22.70 -12.98
N PHE A 228 -16.36 22.96 -12.20
CA PHE A 228 -16.42 23.02 -10.76
C PHE A 228 -15.45 24.09 -10.24
N SER A 229 -15.91 25.04 -9.43
CA SER A 229 -15.04 26.13 -8.99
C SER A 229 -13.94 25.62 -8.03
N PRO A 230 -12.66 25.96 -8.24
CA PRO A 230 -11.58 25.65 -7.30
C PRO A 230 -11.73 26.30 -5.93
N SER A 231 -12.55 27.35 -5.82
CA SER A 231 -12.88 28.03 -4.57
C SER A 231 -14.29 27.73 -4.06
N ASP A 232 -14.97 26.73 -4.64
CA ASP A 232 -16.33 26.34 -4.23
C ASP A 232 -16.41 26.00 -2.72
N PRO A 233 -17.43 26.46 -1.98
CA PRO A 233 -17.61 26.12 -0.55
C PRO A 233 -17.67 24.62 -0.27
N HIS A 234 -17.94 23.78 -1.27
CA HIS A 234 -17.82 22.34 -1.12
C HIS A 234 -16.45 21.90 -0.58
N TRP A 235 -15.37 22.65 -0.86
CA TRP A 235 -14.03 22.34 -0.35
C TRP A 235 -13.86 22.58 1.16
N ASP A 236 -14.83 23.21 1.84
CA ASP A 236 -14.73 23.59 3.25
C ASP A 236 -14.49 22.38 4.18
N TRP A 237 -14.93 21.19 3.78
CA TRP A 237 -14.64 19.97 4.54
C TRP A 237 -13.13 19.74 4.71
N THR A 238 -12.33 20.15 3.73
CA THR A 238 -10.86 20.01 3.77
C THR A 238 -10.24 20.93 4.82
N LEU A 239 -10.89 22.03 5.19
CA LEU A 239 -10.41 22.99 6.19
C LEU A 239 -10.54 22.44 7.61
N ARG A 240 -11.52 21.55 7.86
CA ARG A 240 -11.75 20.95 9.19
C ARG A 240 -10.56 20.12 9.68
N VAL A 241 -9.81 19.54 8.75
CA VAL A 241 -8.62 18.73 9.03
C VAL A 241 -7.33 19.42 8.56
N ALA A 242 -7.39 20.64 8.01
CA ALA A 242 -6.19 21.34 7.56
C ALA A 242 -5.21 21.54 8.71
N THR A 243 -3.91 21.47 8.43
CA THR A 243 -2.88 21.81 9.41
C THR A 243 -3.03 23.29 9.76
N PRO A 244 -3.21 23.66 11.05
CA PRO A 244 -3.31 25.06 11.45
C PRO A 244 -2.10 25.85 10.98
N PHE A 245 -2.31 27.12 10.61
CA PHE A 245 -1.22 28.01 10.29
C PHE A 245 -0.55 28.51 11.58
N GLU A 246 0.76 28.29 11.70
CA GLU A 246 1.55 28.82 12.80
C GLU A 246 1.87 30.29 12.55
N THR A 247 1.41 31.16 13.43
CA THR A 247 1.54 32.61 13.29
C THR A 247 2.85 33.15 13.85
N ASP A 248 3.49 32.42 14.76
CA ASP A 248 4.72 32.86 15.40
C ASP A 248 5.85 33.00 14.38
N GLN A 249 6.32 34.25 14.19
CA GLN A 249 7.35 34.62 13.21
C GLN A 249 6.94 34.46 11.73
N ALA A 250 5.68 34.17 11.43
CA ALA A 250 5.21 34.15 10.05
C ALA A 250 5.18 35.57 9.46
N SER A 251 5.42 35.66 8.16
CA SER A 251 5.28 36.88 7.37
C SER A 251 3.87 37.00 6.76
N VAL A 252 3.49 38.20 6.38
CA VAL A 252 2.26 38.45 5.61
C VAL A 252 2.23 37.61 4.33
N ALA A 253 3.36 37.47 3.65
CA ALA A 253 3.46 36.66 2.43
C ALA A 253 3.24 35.16 2.69
N GLU A 254 3.76 34.62 3.79
CA GLU A 254 3.54 33.21 4.17
C GLU A 254 2.07 32.95 4.51
N LEU A 255 1.43 33.84 5.27
CA LEU A 255 0.01 33.74 5.55
C LEU A 255 -0.82 33.83 4.27
N ALA A 256 -0.56 34.83 3.42
CA ALA A 256 -1.29 35.01 2.16
C ALA A 256 -1.12 33.79 1.24
N HIS A 257 0.08 33.20 1.19
CA HIS A 257 0.34 32.00 0.42
C HIS A 257 -0.43 30.80 0.98
N TRP A 258 -0.40 30.59 2.29
CA TRP A 258 -1.18 29.53 2.94
C TRP A 258 -2.69 29.70 2.72
N VAL A 259 -3.23 30.92 2.85
CA VAL A 259 -4.64 31.20 2.62
C VAL A 259 -5.03 30.99 1.16
N ALA A 260 -4.21 31.44 0.21
CA ALA A 260 -4.44 31.18 -1.22
C ALA A 260 -4.43 29.66 -1.50
N HIS A 261 -3.48 28.94 -0.89
CA HIS A 261 -3.40 27.50 -0.97
C HIS A 261 -4.69 26.84 -0.43
N GLU A 262 -5.06 27.04 0.83
CA GLU A 262 -6.22 26.40 1.46
C GLU A 262 -7.56 26.79 0.81
N SER A 263 -7.64 28.00 0.25
CA SER A 263 -8.84 28.52 -0.38
C SER A 263 -8.94 28.26 -1.90
N GLY A 264 -7.93 27.63 -2.51
CA GLY A 264 -7.94 27.24 -3.93
C GLY A 264 -7.75 28.41 -4.91
N ARG A 265 -7.17 29.51 -4.42
CA ARG A 265 -6.94 30.74 -5.16
C ARG A 265 -5.48 30.89 -5.55
N THR A 266 -5.25 31.67 -6.59
CA THR A 266 -3.91 32.15 -6.95
C THR A 266 -3.56 33.37 -6.10
N LEU A 267 -2.28 33.52 -5.76
CA LEU A 267 -1.78 34.69 -5.02
C LEU A 267 -0.98 35.57 -5.97
N SER A 268 -1.25 36.87 -5.96
CA SER A 268 -0.39 37.88 -6.58
C SER A 268 -0.22 39.10 -5.69
N PHE A 269 0.84 39.86 -5.94
CA PHE A 269 1.06 41.18 -5.36
C PHE A 269 0.87 42.22 -6.47
N ASP A 270 0.30 43.37 -6.14
CA ASP A 270 0.10 44.47 -7.11
C ASP A 270 1.40 44.92 -7.78
N ASP A 271 2.50 44.95 -7.02
CA ASP A 271 3.83 45.25 -7.51
C ASP A 271 4.94 44.47 -6.75
N PRO A 272 6.15 44.36 -7.32
CA PRO A 272 7.25 43.63 -6.70
C PRO A 272 7.70 44.16 -5.32
N ARG A 273 7.55 45.47 -5.05
CA ARG A 273 7.89 46.09 -3.76
C ARG A 273 6.89 45.68 -2.69
N THR A 274 5.60 45.60 -3.00
CA THR A 274 4.59 45.03 -2.10
C THR A 274 4.92 43.59 -1.75
N GLY A 275 5.28 42.77 -2.74
CA GLY A 275 5.71 41.39 -2.50
C GLY A 275 6.95 41.30 -1.60
N ASN A 276 7.96 42.14 -1.81
CA ASN A 276 9.15 42.20 -0.95
C ASN A 276 8.81 42.63 0.48
N ALA A 277 7.96 43.64 0.64
CA ALA A 277 7.53 44.12 1.95
C ALA A 277 6.74 43.04 2.70
N ALA A 278 5.80 42.36 2.03
CA ALA A 278 4.98 41.31 2.63
C ALA A 278 5.82 40.13 3.14
N ARG A 279 6.97 39.83 2.51
CA ARG A 279 7.90 38.78 2.95
C ARG A 279 8.65 39.10 4.24
N VAL A 280 8.83 40.38 4.56
CA VAL A 280 9.58 40.81 5.76
C VAL A 280 8.68 41.33 6.88
N THR A 281 7.45 41.73 6.58
CA THR A 281 6.47 42.12 7.60
C THR A 281 5.97 40.90 8.35
N ARG A 282 6.32 40.82 9.64
CA ARG A 282 5.89 39.75 10.53
C ARG A 282 4.51 40.02 11.09
N ILE A 283 3.73 38.96 11.22
CA ILE A 283 2.47 38.95 11.94
C ILE A 283 2.66 38.27 13.29
N SER A 284 1.84 38.64 14.25
CA SER A 284 1.84 38.06 15.59
C SER A 284 0.42 38.03 16.13
N GLY A 285 0.11 37.02 16.94
CA GLY A 285 -1.20 36.87 17.58
C GLY A 285 -1.88 35.55 17.23
N SER A 286 -2.99 35.28 17.91
CA SER A 286 -3.80 34.09 17.68
C SER A 286 -4.94 34.40 16.71
N ILE A 287 -4.92 33.76 15.55
CA ILE A 287 -5.96 33.82 14.52
C ILE A 287 -6.34 32.40 14.03
N GLN A 288 -5.94 31.37 14.78
CA GLN A 288 -6.02 29.96 14.37
C GLN A 288 -7.45 29.42 14.28
N ASP A 289 -8.39 30.03 15.01
CA ASP A 289 -9.81 29.62 15.02
C ASP A 289 -10.62 30.26 13.88
N LEU A 290 -10.00 31.12 13.07
CA LEU A 290 -10.66 31.80 11.95
C LEU A 290 -10.54 30.97 10.67
N ALA A 291 -11.59 31.04 9.84
CA ALA A 291 -11.51 30.56 8.47
C ALA A 291 -10.38 31.29 7.71
N PRO A 292 -9.72 30.65 6.71
CA PRO A 292 -8.51 31.19 6.09
C PRO A 292 -8.64 32.63 5.56
N LEU A 293 -9.75 32.97 4.89
CA LEU A 293 -9.95 34.33 4.37
C LEU A 293 -10.13 35.36 5.49
N SER A 294 -10.85 34.99 6.57
CA SER A 294 -11.01 35.85 7.75
C SER A 294 -9.67 36.02 8.48
N MET A 295 -8.88 34.96 8.57
CA MET A 295 -7.52 34.99 9.13
C MET A 295 -6.64 36.02 8.40
N LEU A 296 -6.65 36.00 7.06
CA LEU A 296 -5.94 37.00 6.24
C LEU A 296 -6.46 38.41 6.53
N GLN A 297 -7.78 38.63 6.40
CA GLN A 297 -8.38 39.95 6.62
C GLN A 297 -8.02 40.52 8.00
N THR A 298 -8.16 39.72 9.07
CA THR A 298 -7.83 40.12 10.44
C THR A 298 -6.35 40.44 10.59
N ALA A 299 -5.45 39.62 10.05
CA ALA A 299 -4.01 39.88 10.12
C ALA A 299 -3.64 41.19 9.41
N LEU A 300 -4.27 41.48 8.27
CA LEU A 300 -3.97 42.68 7.49
C LEU A 300 -4.39 43.98 8.19
N LEU A 301 -5.41 43.97 9.06
CA LEU A 301 -5.83 45.15 9.83
C LEU A 301 -4.73 45.74 10.73
N ALA A 302 -3.78 44.91 11.16
CA ALA A 302 -2.64 45.34 11.98
C ALA A 302 -1.42 45.76 11.13
N THR A 303 -1.57 45.84 9.81
CA THR A 303 -0.48 46.11 8.86
C THR A 303 -0.87 47.24 7.90
N ARG A 304 0.03 47.57 6.96
CA ARG A 304 -0.25 48.52 5.87
C ARG A 304 -0.65 47.82 4.56
N PHE A 305 -1.10 46.58 4.64
CA PHE A 305 -1.52 45.79 3.49
C PHE A 305 -3.03 45.66 3.45
N SER A 306 -3.57 45.50 2.25
CA SER A 306 -4.96 45.14 1.99
C SER A 306 -5.02 43.96 1.02
N ALA A 307 -6.15 43.25 1.02
CA ALA A 307 -6.38 42.13 0.13
C ALA A 307 -7.67 42.35 -0.67
N SER A 308 -7.57 42.22 -2.00
CA SER A 308 -8.72 42.04 -2.87
C SER A 308 -8.89 40.54 -3.15
N VAL A 309 -10.06 40.00 -2.84
CA VAL A 309 -10.36 38.57 -2.99
C VAL A 309 -11.46 38.39 -4.03
N SER A 310 -11.15 37.67 -5.10
CA SER A 310 -12.10 37.22 -6.12
C SER A 310 -12.33 35.71 -6.01
N GLU A 311 -13.04 35.13 -6.97
CA GLU A 311 -13.22 33.67 -7.04
C GLU A 311 -11.86 32.95 -7.23
N ASP A 312 -11.05 33.40 -8.19
CA ASP A 312 -9.82 32.72 -8.60
C ASP A 312 -8.54 33.28 -7.97
N GLN A 313 -8.58 34.46 -7.35
CA GLN A 313 -7.36 35.19 -6.99
C GLN A 313 -7.47 35.95 -5.66
N ILE A 314 -6.33 36.05 -4.98
CA ILE A 314 -6.05 36.97 -3.89
C ILE A 314 -4.97 37.94 -4.39
N VAL A 315 -5.27 39.23 -4.41
CA VAL A 315 -4.32 40.29 -4.72
C VAL A 315 -3.98 41.04 -3.45
N ILE A 316 -2.71 41.01 -3.05
CA ILE A 316 -2.20 41.79 -1.92
C ILE A 316 -1.69 43.13 -2.45
N SER A 317 -2.17 44.20 -1.83
CA SER A 317 -1.75 45.58 -2.10
C SER A 317 -1.20 46.22 -0.83
N ARG A 318 -0.40 47.27 -0.99
CA ARG A 318 0.11 48.06 0.13
C ARG A 318 -0.36 49.51 0.01
N GLU A 319 -0.85 50.06 1.11
CA GLU A 319 -1.13 51.49 1.18
C GLU A 319 0.19 52.26 1.07
N THR A 320 0.30 53.10 0.05
CA THR A 320 1.38 54.08 -0.08
C THR A 320 1.08 55.25 0.85
N ASP A 321 2.03 55.60 1.73
CA ASP A 321 1.98 56.85 2.47
C ASP A 321 1.87 58.00 1.44
N ASN A 322 0.77 58.76 1.54
CA ASN A 322 0.53 59.96 0.75
C ASN A 322 1.32 61.14 1.31
#